data_AF-A0A1F8P777-F1
#
_entry.id   AF-A0A1F8P777-F1
#
_cell.length_a   1.000
_cell.length_b   1.000
_cell.length_c   1.000
_cell.angle_alpha   90.00
_cell.angle_beta   90.00
_cell.angle_gamma   90.00
#
_symmetry.space_group_name_H-M   'P 1'
#
loop_
_entity.id
_entity.type
_entity.pdbx_description
1 polymer ?
#
loop_
_entity_poly.entity_id
_entity_poly.type
_entity_poly.pdbx_seq_one_letter_code
_entity_poly.pdbx_strand_id
1 'polypeptide(L)'
;MSMQALNQLVARSIIDPAIVQKFSSGIIAEVLSDLDFTHDLREKLVNLTADTWVEFAILAYRLVKSTEPVTATIDLPSPAEGLFIEETHVGKEQVA
;
A
#
# COMPACT_ATOMS: atom_id res chain seq x y z
N MET A 1 -3.72 4.47 -7.79
CA MET A 1 -2.28 4.18 -7.79
C MET A 1 -1.54 5.12 -6.84
N SER A 2 -1.90 5.09 -5.55
CA SER A 2 -1.39 6.06 -4.57
C SER A 2 -0.02 5.66 -4.01
N MET A 3 0.27 4.36 -3.85
CA MET A 3 1.60 3.89 -3.45
C MET A 3 2.69 4.15 -4.49
N GLN A 4 2.38 4.07 -5.78
CA GLN A 4 3.35 4.36 -6.84
C GLN A 4 3.80 5.82 -6.81
N ALA A 5 2.85 6.76 -6.65
CA ALA A 5 3.15 8.18 -6.52
C ALA A 5 4.03 8.47 -5.28
N LEU A 6 3.76 7.80 -4.16
CA LEU A 6 4.60 7.91 -2.97
C LEU A 6 6.01 7.36 -3.19
N ASN A 7 6.15 6.19 -3.82
CA ASN A 7 7.46 5.63 -4.14
C ASN A 7 8.26 6.56 -5.05
N GLN A 8 7.60 7.19 -6.03
CA GLN A 8 8.22 8.17 -6.92
C GLN A 8 8.68 9.41 -6.15
N LEU A 9 7.87 9.93 -5.23
CA LEU A 9 8.26 11.06 -4.36
C LEU A 9 9.53 10.75 -3.57
N VAL A 10 9.55 9.61 -2.88
CA VAL A 10 10.69 9.20 -2.04
C VAL A 10 11.92 8.96 -2.91
N ALA A 11 11.78 8.24 -4.03
CA ALA A 11 12.88 8.00 -4.95
C ALA A 11 13.45 9.30 -5.53
N ARG A 12 12.60 10.25 -5.93
CA ARG A 12 13.03 11.54 -6.45
C ARG A 12 13.75 12.35 -5.37
N SER A 13 13.34 12.27 -4.10
CA SER A 13 14.01 12.96 -2.99
C SER A 13 15.44 12.48 -2.71
N ILE A 14 15.80 11.26 -3.16
CA ILE A 14 17.17 10.74 -3.05
C ILE A 14 18.09 11.39 -4.10
N ILE A 15 17.53 11.74 -5.26
CA ILE A 15 18.28 12.27 -6.42
C ILE A 15 18.25 13.79 -6.42
N ASP A 16 17.10 14.39 -6.09
CA ASP A 16 16.82 15.82 -6.14
C ASP A 16 16.65 16.40 -4.73
N PRO A 17 17.69 17.02 -4.15
CA PRO A 17 17.63 17.60 -2.82
C PRO A 17 16.68 18.79 -2.75
N ALA A 18 16.25 19.38 -3.88
CA ALA A 18 15.29 20.47 -3.88
C ALA A 18 13.94 20.04 -3.29
N ILE A 19 13.58 18.75 -3.39
CA ILE A 19 12.35 18.23 -2.78
C ILE A 19 12.40 18.36 -1.26
N VAL A 20 13.52 18.00 -0.64
CA VAL A 20 13.71 18.12 0.81
C VAL A 20 13.74 19.60 1.22
N GLN A 21 14.34 20.47 0.41
CA GLN A 21 14.33 21.92 0.66
C GLN A 21 12.92 22.53 0.56
N LYS A 22 12.13 22.09 -0.42
CA LYS A 22 10.73 22.49 -0.58
C LYS A 22 9.87 22.01 0.58
N PHE A 23 10.12 20.81 1.10
CA PHE A 23 9.53 20.34 2.36
C PHE A 23 9.87 21.27 3.53
N SER A 24 11.17 21.52 3.77
CA SER A 24 11.61 22.38 4.88
C SER A 24 11.11 23.83 4.76
N SER A 25 10.80 24.28 3.54
CA SER A 25 10.26 25.62 3.27
C SER A 25 8.73 25.68 3.31
N GLY A 26 8.04 24.57 3.60
CA GLY A 26 6.58 24.52 3.68
C GLY A 26 5.85 24.57 2.32
N ILE A 27 6.57 24.38 1.21
CA ILE A 27 6.03 24.44 -0.16
C ILE A 27 5.95 23.06 -0.82
N ILE A 28 5.83 22.00 0.01
CA ILE A 28 5.74 20.62 -0.48
C ILE A 28 4.52 20.37 -1.37
N ALA A 29 3.48 21.19 -1.24
CA ALA A 29 2.27 21.12 -2.06
C ALA A 29 2.56 21.18 -3.57
N GLU A 30 3.55 21.98 -3.99
CA GLU A 30 3.99 22.06 -5.39
C GLU A 30 4.58 20.74 -5.90
N VAL A 31 5.34 20.04 -5.04
CA VAL A 31 5.93 18.74 -5.42
C VAL A 31 4.83 17.68 -5.49
N LEU A 32 3.87 17.73 -4.58
CA LEU A 32 2.74 16.81 -4.55
C LEU A 32 1.75 17.04 -5.70
N SER A 33 1.68 18.26 -6.27
CA SER A 33 0.84 18.53 -7.43
C SER A 33 1.35 17.89 -8.71
N ASP A 34 2.65 17.65 -8.80
CA ASP A 34 3.31 16.99 -9.94
C ASP A 34 3.14 15.46 -9.94
N LEU A 35 2.52 14.91 -8.88
CA LEU A 35 2.37 13.47 -8.68
C LEU A 35 0.89 13.06 -8.71
N ASP A 36 0.65 11.82 -9.13
CA ASP A 36 -0.66 11.20 -9.31
C ASP A 36 -1.34 10.79 -7.98
N PHE A 37 -1.35 11.69 -7.00
CA PHE A 37 -2.21 11.58 -5.83
C PHE A 37 -3.63 12.06 -6.16
N THR A 38 -4.64 11.41 -5.56
CA THR A 38 -6.01 11.94 -5.57
C THR A 38 -6.07 13.25 -4.79
N HIS A 39 -7.06 14.09 -5.08
CA HIS A 39 -7.24 15.39 -4.40
C HIS A 39 -7.30 15.24 -2.87
N ASP A 40 -8.15 14.34 -2.38
CA ASP A 40 -8.32 14.05 -0.94
C ASP A 40 -7.00 13.60 -0.28
N LEU A 41 -6.26 12.71 -0.94
CA LEU A 41 -5.00 12.21 -0.39
C LEU A 41 -3.91 13.29 -0.40
N ARG A 42 -3.90 14.16 -1.42
CA ARG A 42 -3.00 15.30 -1.51
C ARG A 42 -3.25 16.30 -0.38
N GLU A 43 -4.51 16.64 -0.11
CA GLU A 43 -4.87 17.51 1.02
C GLU A 43 -4.41 16.93 2.36
N LYS A 44 -4.61 15.63 2.56
CA LYS A 44 -4.12 14.95 3.78
C LYS A 44 -2.60 14.97 3.90
N LEU A 45 -1.88 14.76 2.80
CA LEU A 45 -0.42 14.81 2.76
C LEU A 45 0.13 16.21 3.04
N VAL A 46 -0.48 17.26 2.49
CA VAL A 46 -0.08 18.66 2.73
C VAL A 46 -0.25 19.05 4.20
N ASN A 47 -1.26 18.51 4.87
CA ASN A 47 -1.54 18.80 6.28
C ASN A 47 -0.80 17.87 7.26
N LEU A 48 0.11 17.01 6.79
CA LEU A 48 0.94 16.19 7.68
C LEU A 48 1.93 17.09 8.44
N THR A 49 1.91 16.97 9.76
CA THR A 49 2.89 17.60 10.64
C THR A 49 4.06 16.63 10.83
N ALA A 50 5.25 17.07 10.44
CA ALA A 50 6.50 16.33 10.59
C ALA A 50 7.66 17.33 10.69
N ASP A 51 8.59 17.06 11.61
CA ASP A 51 9.76 17.93 11.82
C ASP A 51 10.88 17.63 10.83
N THR A 52 10.87 16.43 10.24
CA THR A 52 11.89 15.97 9.30
C THR A 52 11.29 15.31 8.07
N TRP A 53 12.03 15.32 6.96
CA TRP A 53 11.64 14.62 5.73
C TRP A 53 11.41 13.12 5.94
N VAL A 54 12.25 12.47 6.76
CA VAL A 54 12.15 11.04 7.04
C VAL A 54 10.84 10.73 7.78
N GLU A 55 10.51 11.53 8.79
CA GLU A 55 9.25 11.42 9.51
C GLU A 55 8.05 11.64 8.57
N PHE A 56 8.10 12.68 7.74
CA PHE A 56 7.08 12.93 6.72
C PHE A 56 6.89 11.71 5.81
N ALA A 57 7.96 11.11 5.30
CA ALA A 57 7.88 9.94 4.42
C ALA A 57 7.24 8.72 5.10
N ILE A 58 7.53 8.50 6.39
CA ILE A 58 6.93 7.43 7.19
C ILE A 58 5.43 7.68 7.41
N LEU A 59 5.04 8.91 7.77
CA LEU A 59 3.64 9.29 7.98
C LEU A 59 2.85 9.22 6.67
N ALA A 60 3.43 9.71 5.57
CA ALA A 60 2.87 9.60 4.23
C ALA A 60 2.66 8.14 3.84
N TYR A 61 3.63 7.26 4.07
CA TYR A 61 3.48 5.81 3.84
C TYR A 61 2.29 5.21 4.60
N ARG A 62 2.16 5.50 5.90
CA ARG A 62 1.05 4.99 6.71
C ARG A 62 -0.29 5.50 6.19
N LEU A 63 -0.37 6.78 5.87
CA LEU A 63 -1.57 7.41 5.32
C LEU A 63 -1.96 6.76 3.99
N VAL A 64 -1.05 6.71 3.03
CA VAL A 64 -1.31 6.12 1.70
C VAL A 64 -1.71 4.66 1.83
N LYS A 65 -0.98 3.87 2.62
CA LYS A 65 -1.29 2.45 2.84
C LYS A 65 -2.67 2.24 3.48
N SER A 66 -3.09 3.12 4.37
CA SER A 66 -4.43 3.04 4.99
C SER A 66 -5.58 3.32 4.02
N THR A 67 -5.30 4.02 2.90
CA THR A 67 -6.29 4.33 1.86
C THR A 67 -6.38 3.27 0.76
N GLU A 68 -5.43 2.33 0.72
CA GLU A 68 -5.49 1.24 -0.25
C GLU A 68 -6.50 0.18 0.22
N PRO A 69 -7.43 -0.24 -0.66
CA PRO A 69 -8.31 -1.35 -0.33
C PRO A 69 -7.45 -2.59 -0.09
N VAL A 70 -7.71 -3.31 1.00
CA VAL A 70 -7.07 -4.59 1.27
C VAL A 70 -7.41 -5.52 0.12
N THR A 71 -6.45 -5.76 -0.77
CA THR A 71 -6.61 -6.74 -1.85
C THR A 71 -6.91 -8.08 -1.18
N ALA A 72 -8.07 -8.62 -1.54
CA ALA A 72 -8.74 -9.77 -0.93
C ALA A 72 -7.82 -10.73 -0.18
N THR A 73 -8.13 -10.94 1.10
CA THR A 73 -7.77 -12.16 1.81
C THR A 73 -8.20 -13.32 0.91
N ILE A 74 -7.24 -14.11 0.42
CA ILE A 74 -7.56 -15.37 -0.22
C ILE A 74 -8.23 -16.20 0.88
N ASP A 75 -9.52 -16.47 0.75
CA ASP A 75 -10.22 -17.46 1.55
C ASP A 75 -9.60 -18.81 1.19
N LEU A 76 -8.52 -19.15 1.88
CA LEU A 76 -7.97 -20.48 1.81
C LEU A 76 -8.92 -21.40 2.58
N PRO A 77 -9.36 -22.51 1.96
CA PRO A 77 -10.11 -23.53 2.69
C PRO A 77 -9.34 -23.92 3.95
N SER A 78 -10.07 -24.13 5.04
CA SER A 78 -9.46 -24.49 6.31
C SER A 78 -8.69 -25.80 6.14
N PRO A 79 -7.45 -25.94 6.65
CA PRO A 79 -6.73 -27.21 6.61
C PRO A 79 -7.53 -28.39 7.17
N ALA A 80 -8.50 -28.13 8.05
CA ALA A 80 -9.43 -29.12 8.57
C ALA A 80 -10.33 -29.74 7.49
N GLU A 81 -10.66 -29.01 6.43
CA GLU A 81 -11.47 -29.52 5.31
C GLU A 81 -10.74 -30.62 4.52
N GLY A 82 -9.39 -30.64 4.55
CA GLY A 82 -8.60 -31.74 4.00
C GLY A 82 -8.49 -32.98 4.90
N LEU A 83 -8.90 -32.88 6.17
CA LEU A 83 -8.87 -33.97 7.15
C LEU A 83 -10.18 -34.76 7.19
N PHE A 84 -11.30 -34.15 6.78
CA PHE A 84 -12.58 -34.82 6.59
C PHE A 84 -12.67 -35.36 5.17
N ILE A 85 -11.83 -36.35 4.85
CA ILE A 85 -12.10 -37.24 3.71
C ILE A 85 -13.33 -38.04 4.13
N GLU A 86 -14.52 -37.61 3.74
CA GLU A 86 -15.68 -38.48 3.78
C GLU A 86 -15.33 -39.69 2.90
N GLU A 87 -15.12 -40.84 3.55
CA GLU A 87 -14.93 -42.14 2.91
C GLU A 87 -16.17 -42.47 2.09
N THR A 88 -16.23 -41.90 0.89
CA THR A 88 -17.20 -42.28 -0.12
C THR A 88 -16.74 -43.62 -0.67
N HIS A 89 -17.11 -44.68 0.06
CA HIS A 89 -17.22 -46.06 -0.37
C HIS A 89 -16.33 -46.45 -1.55
N VAL A 90 -15.09 -46.86 -1.25
CA VAL A 90 -14.36 -47.80 -2.11
C VAL A 90 -15.09 -49.13 -2.02
N GLY A 91 -15.96 -49.39 -2.99
CA GLY A 91 -16.76 -50.60 -3.02
C GLY A 91 -17.33 -50.88 -4.40
N LYS A 92 -16.47 -51.35 -5.31
CA LYS A 92 -16.65 -52.59 -6.09
C LYS A 92 -15.63 -52.67 -7.23
N GLU A 93 -14.65 -53.57 -7.03
CA GLU A 93 -14.12 -54.39 -8.12
C GLU A 93 -15.27 -55.00 -8.91
N GLN A 94 -15.28 -54.81 -10.23
CA GLN A 94 -15.83 -55.79 -11.17
C GLN A 94 -14.86 -55.96 -12.34
N VAL A 95 -14.17 -57.08 -12.30
CA VAL A 95 -13.58 -57.77 -13.45
C VAL A 95 -14.69 -58.40 -14.29
N ALA A 96 -14.64 -58.18 -15.60
CA ALA A 96 -15.24 -59.02 -16.65
C ALA A 96 -14.40 -58.89 -17.92
#